data_AF-A0AAU6WNK3-F1
#
_entry.id   AF-A0AAU6WNK3-F1
#
_cell.length_a   1.000
_cell.length_b   1.000
_cell.length_c   1.000
_cell.angle_alpha   90.00
_cell.angle_beta   90.00
_cell.angle_gamma   90.00
#
_symmetry.space_group_name_H-M   'P 1'
#
loop_
_entity.id
_entity.type
_entity.pdbx_description
1 polymer ?
#
loop_
_entity_poly.entity_id
_entity_poly.type
_entity_poly.pdbx_seq_one_letter_code
_entity_poly.pdbx_strand_id
1 'polypeptide(L)'
;MNDTLYLKKDYHRAELYIDIPFYGQKENLVLEAQIDSTTDKKWNVIGDDRVLVLEKLPSGSHVLYIRSWIGNGKYTYKTLSFYIQPYFYETVWFRILTGAIIITTMVAVIRWSYRRFSTQKK
;
A
#
# COMPACT_ATOMS: atom_id res chain seq x y z
N MET A 1 5.77 -18.18 13.06
CA MET A 1 4.74 -18.09 12.00
C MET A 1 4.73 -16.63 11.54
N ASN A 2 5.15 -16.36 10.31
CA ASN A 2 5.13 -15.02 9.73
C ASN A 2 3.78 -14.85 9.04
N ASP A 3 2.77 -14.41 9.80
CA ASP A 3 1.45 -14.12 9.25
C ASP A 3 1.52 -12.80 8.49
N THR A 4 1.96 -12.88 7.23
CA THR A 4 2.04 -11.73 6.32
C THR A 4 0.75 -11.66 5.53
N LEU A 5 -0.02 -10.60 5.76
CA LEU A 5 -1.26 -10.35 5.03
C LEU A 5 -0.93 -9.74 3.65
N TYR A 6 -1.39 -10.36 2.57
CA TYR A 6 -1.21 -9.84 1.22
C TYR A 6 -2.44 -9.02 0.80
N LEU A 7 -2.25 -7.71 0.63
CA LEU A 7 -3.28 -6.82 0.10
C LEU A 7 -3.01 -6.51 -1.38
N LYS A 8 -4.05 -6.61 -2.22
CA LYS A 8 -4.03 -5.99 -3.54
C LYS A 8 -4.13 -4.47 -3.38
N LYS A 9 -3.53 -3.70 -4.29
CA LYS A 9 -3.46 -2.22 -4.22
C LYS A 9 -4.73 -1.49 -4.70
N ASP A 10 -5.69 -2.22 -5.24
CA ASP A 10 -6.96 -1.71 -5.76
C ASP A 10 -8.02 -1.43 -4.68
N TYR A 11 -7.67 -1.60 -3.40
CA TYR A 11 -8.56 -1.23 -2.30
C TYR A 11 -8.77 0.29 -2.24
N HIS A 12 -10.03 0.69 -2.14
CA HIS A 12 -10.39 2.09 -1.89
C HIS A 12 -10.33 2.42 -0.40
N ARG A 13 -10.69 1.44 0.44
CA ARG A 13 -10.70 1.52 1.89
C ARG A 13 -10.47 0.12 2.44
N ALA A 14 -9.52 -0.03 3.36
CA ALA A 14 -9.33 -1.27 4.09
C ALA A 14 -9.59 -0.99 5.57
N GLU A 15 -10.47 -1.78 6.17
CA GLU A 15 -10.86 -1.65 7.57
C GLU A 15 -10.34 -2.86 8.32
N LEU A 16 -9.54 -2.61 9.35
CA LEU A 16 -9.06 -3.64 10.26
C LEU A 16 -9.90 -3.60 11.53
N TYR A 17 -10.58 -4.71 11.80
CA TYR A 17 -11.36 -4.93 13.01
C TYR A 17 -10.46 -5.56 14.07
N ILE A 18 -10.31 -4.90 15.21
CA ILE A 18 -9.42 -5.34 16.29
C ILE A 18 -10.26 -5.79 17.48
N ASP A 19 -10.31 -7.10 17.69
CA ASP A 19 -10.98 -7.68 18.84
C ASP A 19 -9.99 -8.04 19.95
N ILE A 20 -10.30 -7.58 21.15
CA ILE A 20 -9.55 -7.87 22.37
C ILE A 20 -10.54 -8.40 23.40
N PRO A 21 -10.28 -9.58 24.01
CA PRO A 21 -11.12 -10.15 25.04
C PRO A 21 -10.94 -9.37 26.35
N PHE A 22 -11.52 -8.17 26.40
CA PHE A 22 -11.53 -7.31 27.57
C PHE A 22 -12.96 -7.09 28.05
N TYR A 23 -13.26 -7.60 29.24
CA TYR A 23 -14.60 -7.62 29.85
C TYR A 23 -14.82 -6.47 30.86
N GLY A 24 -13.89 -5.51 30.94
CA GLY A 24 -14.05 -4.32 31.78
C GLY A 24 -14.81 -3.19 31.09
N GLN A 25 -14.86 -2.01 31.72
CA GLN A 25 -15.45 -0.81 31.11
C GLN A 25 -14.62 -0.36 29.89
N LYS A 26 -15.29 -0.05 28.78
CA LYS A 26 -14.64 0.32 27.52
C LYS A 26 -13.72 1.54 27.66
N GLU A 27 -14.09 2.50 28.50
CA GLU A 27 -13.28 3.70 28.78
C GLU A 27 -11.89 3.38 29.37
N ASN A 28 -11.72 2.21 29.99
CA ASN A 28 -10.45 1.78 30.59
C ASN A 28 -9.52 1.04 29.61
N LEU A 29 -9.94 0.91 28.35
CA LEU A 29 -9.16 0.33 27.26
C LEU A 29 -8.82 1.41 26.24
N VAL A 30 -7.55 1.82 26.20
CA VAL A 30 -7.06 2.69 25.14
C VAL A 30 -6.34 1.83 24.11
N LEU A 31 -6.77 1.94 22.85
CA LEU A 31 -6.14 1.27 21.73
C LEU A 31 -5.42 2.28 20.86
N GLU A 32 -4.19 1.96 20.49
CA GLU A 32 -3.40 2.81 19.62
C GLU A 32 -2.73 1.97 18.55
N ALA A 33 -2.65 2.54 17.35
CA ALA A 33 -2.02 1.94 16.20
C ALA A 33 -0.97 2.87 15.60
N GLN A 34 0.08 2.27 15.04
CA GLN A 34 1.13 2.95 14.31
C GLN A 34 1.54 2.10 13.11
N ILE A 35 1.79 2.74 11.97
CA ILE A 35 2.25 2.07 10.75
C ILE A 35 3.65 2.60 10.42
N ASP A 36 4.61 1.73 10.15
CA ASP A 36 6.01 2.16 9.91
C ASP A 36 6.18 3.02 8.64
N SER A 37 5.27 2.88 7.69
CA SER A 37 5.34 3.55 6.38
C SER A 37 4.87 4.99 6.35
N THR A 38 4.28 5.49 7.45
CA THR A 38 3.92 6.90 7.55
C THR A 38 5.15 7.69 7.96
N THR A 39 5.44 8.78 7.24
CA THR A 39 6.57 9.69 7.54
C THR A 39 6.54 10.18 8.98
N ASP A 40 5.34 10.32 9.54
CA ASP A 40 5.10 10.51 10.96
C ASP A 40 4.85 9.15 11.63
N LYS A 41 5.83 8.68 12.41
CA LYS A 41 5.69 7.53 13.33
C LYS A 41 4.88 7.94 14.56
N LYS A 42 3.67 8.46 14.36
CA LYS A 42 2.76 8.87 15.44
C LYS A 42 1.84 7.70 15.79
N TRP A 43 1.59 7.54 17.08
CA TRP A 43 0.56 6.63 17.58
C TRP A 43 -0.79 7.31 17.44
N ASN A 44 -1.71 6.65 16.74
CA ASN A 44 -3.07 7.14 16.57
C ASN A 44 -4.01 6.32 17.46
N VAL A 45 -4.83 7.01 18.24
CA VAL A 45 -5.85 6.37 19.07
C VAL A 45 -6.93 5.79 18.15
N ILE A 46 -7.25 4.52 18.34
CA ILE A 46 -8.37 3.84 17.68
C ILE A 46 -9.63 4.18 18.47
N GLY A 47 -10.70 4.57 17.77
CA GLY A 47 -11.97 4.90 18.38
C GLY A 47 -12.65 3.71 19.06
N ASP A 48 -13.76 3.97 19.75
CA ASP A 48 -14.56 2.95 20.44
C ASP A 48 -15.16 1.89 19.51
N ASP A 49 -15.22 2.18 18.21
CA ASP A 49 -15.61 1.25 17.16
C ASP A 49 -14.57 0.14 16.92
N ARG A 50 -13.34 0.30 17.44
CA ARG A 50 -12.21 -0.63 17.28
C ARG A 50 -11.87 -0.88 15.81
N VAL A 51 -12.20 0.06 14.93
CA VAL A 51 -11.92 0.00 13.51
C VAL A 51 -10.75 0.90 13.18
N LEU A 52 -9.67 0.30 12.68
CA LEU A 52 -8.58 1.05 12.08
C LEU A 52 -8.81 1.14 10.58
N VAL A 53 -9.06 2.35 10.07
CA VAL A 53 -9.13 2.61 8.63
C VAL A 53 -7.71 2.77 8.11
N LEU A 54 -7.29 1.84 7.25
CA LEU A 54 -6.05 1.95 6.50
C LEU A 54 -6.33 2.81 5.26
N GLU A 55 -5.77 4.01 5.25
CA GLU A 55 -5.74 4.88 4.07
C GLU A 55 -4.88 4.26 2.96
N LYS A 56 -4.85 4.87 1.77
CA LYS A 56 -4.04 4.38 0.64
C LYS A 56 -2.54 4.39 0.99
N LEU A 57 -2.05 3.25 1.46
CA LEU A 57 -0.64 3.04 1.75
C LEU A 57 0.13 2.78 0.46
N PRO A 58 1.41 3.21 0.38
CA PRO A 58 2.26 2.94 -0.77
C PRO A 58 2.46 1.43 -0.97
N SER A 59 2.86 1.01 -2.17
CA SER A 59 3.21 -0.40 -2.41
C SER A 59 4.49 -0.76 -1.68
N GLY A 60 4.55 -1.97 -1.13
CA GLY A 60 5.70 -2.46 -0.38
C GLY A 60 5.32 -3.26 0.86
N SER A 61 6.34 -3.57 1.65
CA SER A 61 6.21 -4.24 2.95
C SER A 61 5.99 -3.19 4.04
N HIS A 62 5.02 -3.45 4.89
CA HIS A 62 4.63 -2.57 5.98
C HIS A 62 4.43 -3.37 7.26
N VAL A 63 4.64 -2.70 8.39
CA VAL A 63 4.39 -3.28 9.71
C VAL A 63 3.41 -2.37 10.45
N LEU A 64 2.33 -2.98 10.91
CA LEU A 64 1.35 -2.38 11.81
C LEU A 64 1.71 -2.78 13.25
N TYR A 65 1.90 -1.77 14.09
CA TYR A 65 2.08 -1.92 15.52
C TYR A 65 0.78 -1.52 16.20
N ILE A 66 0.21 -2.43 16.97
CA ILE A 66 -0.96 -2.18 17.81
C ILE A 66 -0.49 -2.28 19.24
N ARG A 67 -0.84 -1.28 20.06
CA ARG A 67 -0.68 -1.36 21.51
C ARG A 67 -2.01 -1.12 22.20
N SER A 68 -2.23 -1.85 23.27
CA SER A 68 -3.39 -1.66 24.15
C SER A 68 -2.92 -1.29 25.55
N TRP A 69 -3.57 -0.29 26.13
CA TRP A 69 -3.44 0.09 27.52
C TRP A 69 -4.73 -0.26 28.24
N ILE A 70 -4.62 -1.16 29.21
CA ILE A 70 -5.68 -1.50 30.14
C ILE A 70 -5.25 -0.88 31.46
N GLY A 71 -6.14 -0.14 32.13
CA GLY A 71 -5.88 0.73 33.32
C GLY A 71 -4.96 0.24 34.45
N ASN A 72 -4.49 -1.00 34.40
CA ASN A 72 -3.44 -1.61 35.21
C ASN A 72 -1.99 -1.23 34.78
N GLY A 73 -1.82 -0.26 33.88
CA GLY A 73 -0.55 0.45 33.66
C GLY A 73 0.47 -0.23 32.73
N LYS A 74 0.18 -1.40 32.15
CA LYS A 74 1.08 -2.07 31.19
C LYS A 74 0.50 -2.05 29.78
N TYR A 75 1.34 -1.65 28.83
CA TYR A 75 1.01 -1.77 27.40
C TYR A 75 1.24 -3.21 26.94
N THR A 76 0.26 -3.75 26.22
CA THR A 76 0.42 -4.99 25.47
C THR A 76 0.64 -4.65 24.00
N TYR A 77 1.63 -5.27 23.36
CA TYR A 77 2.00 -4.99 21.98
C TYR A 77 1.69 -6.17 21.08
N LYS A 78 1.18 -5.89 19.88
CA LYS A 78 0.99 -6.86 18.81
C LYS A 78 1.46 -6.25 17.49
N THR A 79 2.18 -7.04 16.71
CA THR A 79 2.66 -6.65 15.40
C THR A 79 1.99 -7.49 14.32
N LEU A 80 1.63 -6.82 13.21
CA LEU A 80 1.10 -7.46 12.02
C LEU A 80 1.88 -6.98 10.81
N SER A 81 2.42 -7.93 10.05
CA SER A 81 3.13 -7.63 8.80
C SER A 81 2.15 -7.72 7.63
N PHE A 82 2.20 -6.76 6.72
CA PHE A 82 1.39 -6.79 5.52
C PHE A 82 2.18 -6.33 4.30
N TYR A 83 1.87 -6.91 3.15
CA TYR A 83 2.51 -6.62 1.87
C TYR A 83 1.47 -6.11 0.88
N ILE A 84 1.68 -4.90 0.38
CA ILE A 84 0.82 -4.29 -0.63
C ILE A 84 1.49 -4.46 -1.99
N GLN A 85 0.85 -5.25 -2.86
CA GLN A 85 1.36 -5.53 -4.20
C GLN A 85 1.48 -4.23 -5.02
N PRO A 86 2.57 -3.99 -5.77
CA PRO A 86 2.63 -2.84 -6.69
C PRO A 86 1.58 -2.94 -7.79
N TYR A 87 1.18 -1.79 -8.36
CA TYR A 87 0.31 -1.79 -9.53
C TYR A 87 1.00 -2.48 -10.72
N PHE A 88 0.22 -3.06 -11.64
CA PHE A 88 0.77 -3.71 -12.83
C PHE A 88 1.67 -2.77 -13.64
N TYR A 89 1.30 -1.49 -13.75
CA TYR A 89 2.10 -0.49 -14.47
C TYR A 89 3.37 -0.04 -13.72
N GLU A 90 3.46 -0.32 -12.42
CA GLU A 90 4.67 -0.08 -11.62
C GLU A 90 5.67 -1.23 -11.78
N THR A 91 5.28 -2.35 -12.38
CA THR A 91 6.18 -3.49 -12.60
C THR A 91 7.28 -3.16 -13.61
N VAL A 92 8.49 -3.65 -13.35
CA VAL A 92 9.68 -3.40 -14.18
C VAL A 92 9.46 -3.86 -15.63
N TRP A 93 8.86 -5.04 -15.81
CA TRP A 93 8.55 -5.59 -17.13
C TRP A 93 7.56 -4.73 -17.91
N PHE A 94 6.54 -4.17 -17.26
CA PHE A 94 5.61 -3.26 -17.92
C PHE A 94 6.29 -1.98 -18.40
N ARG A 95 7.22 -1.42 -17.60
CA ARG A 95 8.01 -0.25 -17.99
C ARG A 95 8.90 -0.56 -19.21
N ILE A 96 9.54 -1.72 -19.22
CA ILE A 96 10.36 -2.18 -20.37
C ILE A 96 9.48 -2.31 -21.62
N LEU A 97 8.33 -2.97 -21.51
CA LEU A 97 7.41 -3.18 -22.63
C LEU A 97 6.86 -1.85 -23.17
N THR A 98 6.49 -0.93 -22.28
CA THR A 98 6.05 0.42 -22.64
C THR A 98 7.16 1.19 -23.36
N GLY A 99 8.39 1.13 -22.85
CA GLY A 99 9.56 1.74 -23.52
C GLY A 99 9.81 1.16 -24.91
N ALA A 100 9.70 -0.16 -25.07
CA ALA A 100 9.86 -0.83 -26.36
C ALA A 100 8.81 -0.39 -27.40
N ILE A 101 7.55 -0.23 -26.97
CA ILE A 101 6.46 0.30 -27.83
C ILE A 101 6.78 1.74 -28.27
N ILE A 102 7.23 2.60 -27.37
CA ILE A 102 7.60 3.98 -27.69
C ILE A 102 8.73 4.03 -28.72
N ILE A 103 9.78 3.21 -28.55
CA ILE A 103 10.90 3.16 -29.50
C ILE A 103 10.43 2.64 -30.87
N THR A 104 9.61 1.59 -30.88
CA THR A 104 9.09 0.99 -32.12
C THR A 104 8.21 1.96 -32.89
N THR A 105 7.34 2.70 -32.20
CA THR A 105 6.49 3.73 -32.81
C THR A 105 7.33 4.89 -33.34
N MET A 106 8.35 5.37 -32.62
CA MET A 106 9.29 6.37 -33.14
C MET A 106 9.98 5.90 -34.42
N VAL A 107 10.53 4.68 -34.44
CA VAL A 107 11.20 4.12 -35.63
C VAL A 107 10.22 3.96 -36.80
N ALA A 108 8.99 3.52 -36.54
CA ALA A 108 7.96 3.37 -37.56
C ALA A 108 7.59 4.72 -38.19
N VAL A 109 7.42 5.77 -37.39
CA VAL A 109 7.12 7.13 -37.87
C VAL A 109 8.27 7.68 -38.71
N ILE A 110 9.52 7.52 -38.24
CA ILE A 110 10.71 7.93 -38.98
C ILE A 110 10.79 7.17 -40.32
N ARG A 111 10.60 5.86 -40.32
CA ARG A 111 10.63 5.05 -41.55
C ARG A 111 9.52 5.43 -42.52
N TRP A 112 8.33 5.77 -42.01
CA TRP A 112 7.22 6.24 -42.83
C TRP A 112 7.51 7.61 -43.45
N SER A 113 8.04 8.56 -42.67
CA SER A 113 8.41 9.88 -43.21
C SER A 113 9.49 9.76 -44.28
N TYR A 114 10.54 8.96 -44.07
CA TYR A 114 11.57 8.70 -45.10
C TYR A 114 11.00 8.09 -46.38
N ARG A 115 10.08 7.12 -46.29
CA ARG A 115 9.42 6.52 -47.46
C ARG A 115 8.62 7.53 -48.27
N ARG A 116 8.01 8.53 -47.61
CA ARG A 116 7.22 9.57 -48.29
C ARG A 116 8.08 10.52 -49.12
N PHE A 117 9.31 10.80 -48.70
CA PHE A 117 10.21 11.72 -49.42
C PHE A 117 10.88 11.10 -50.66
N SER A 118 11.05 9.76 -50.73
CA SER A 118 11.65 9.12 -51.91
C SER A 118 10.70 8.96 -53.10
N THR A 119 9.38 9.10 -52.89
CA THR A 119 8.37 8.95 -53.96
C THR A 119 8.10 10.24 -54.74
N GLN A 120 8.62 11.39 -54.31
CA GLN A 120 8.43 12.68 -55.01
C GLN A 120 9.58 13.08 -55.95
N LYS A 121 10.63 12.25 -56.09
CA LYS A 121 11.80 12.54 -56.95
C LYS A 121 11.81 11.78 -58.29
N LYS A 122 10.66 11.25 -58.75
CA LYS A 122 10.55 10.52 -60.01
C LYS A 122 9.48 11.12 -60.90
#